data_AF-A0A182XPG0-F1
#
_entry.id   AF-A0A182XPG0-F1
#
_cell.length_a   1.000
_cell.length_b   1.000
_cell.length_c   1.000
_cell.angle_alpha   90.00
_cell.angle_beta   90.00
_cell.angle_gamma   90.00
#
_symmetry.space_group_name_H-M   'P 1'
#
loop_
_entity.id
_entity.type
_entity.pdbx_description
1 polymer ?
#
loop_
_entity_poly.entity_id
_entity_poly.type
_entity_poly.pdbx_seq_one_letter_code
_entity_poly.pdbx_strand_id
1 'polypeptide(L)'
;MSWTGNLTRRDSRSERINLAISPRGDSTRYELANARTVDKLSLPQQNLNANFLTNNFAHFQGLSIQSYLKAQPKLLIGLQHLELVAPLEARIGKPGEPSA
;
A
#
# COMPACT_ATOMS: atom_id res chain seq x y z
N MET A 1 13.47 1.18 -13.52
CA MET A 1 13.09 0.66 -12.18
C MET A 1 12.36 -0.67 -12.37
N SER A 2 12.86 -1.76 -11.80
CA SER A 2 12.22 -3.09 -11.89
C SER A 2 11.75 -3.47 -10.49
N TRP A 3 10.43 -3.40 -10.27
CA TRP A 3 9.82 -3.64 -8.96
C TRP A 3 9.49 -5.14 -8.70
N THR A 4 10.01 -6.03 -9.55
CA THR A 4 9.89 -7.50 -9.38
C THR A 4 11.23 -8.23 -9.43
N GLY A 5 12.36 -7.51 -9.27
CA GLY A 5 13.68 -8.14 -9.30
C GLY A 5 13.99 -8.87 -10.62
N ASN A 6 13.74 -8.23 -11.76
CA ASN A 6 13.92 -8.76 -13.12
C ASN A 6 12.94 -9.87 -13.55
N LEU A 7 11.84 -10.10 -12.83
CA LEU A 7 10.78 -10.99 -13.29
C LEU A 7 9.85 -10.27 -14.26
N THR A 8 10.11 -10.42 -15.56
CA THR A 8 9.12 -10.15 -16.61
C THR A 8 8.08 -11.27 -16.57
N ARG A 9 7.08 -11.12 -15.69
CA ARG A 9 6.01 -12.10 -15.55
C ARG A 9 4.91 -11.82 -16.57
N ARG A 10 4.65 -12.76 -17.49
CA ARG A 10 3.41 -12.78 -18.29
C ARG A 10 2.39 -13.62 -17.55
N ASP A 11 1.35 -12.98 -17.03
CA ASP A 11 0.17 -13.69 -16.54
C ASP A 11 -0.79 -13.91 -17.71
N SER A 12 -0.71 -15.10 -18.33
CA SER A 12 -1.54 -15.48 -19.49
C SER A 12 -3.03 -15.56 -19.18
N ARG A 13 -3.39 -15.65 -17.89
CA ARG A 13 -4.76 -15.66 -17.36
C ARG A 13 -5.18 -14.33 -16.76
N SER A 14 -4.44 -13.25 -17.06
CA SER A 14 -4.78 -11.92 -16.57
C SER A 14 -6.08 -11.45 -17.21
N GLU A 15 -7.07 -11.20 -16.37
CA GLU A 15 -8.37 -10.63 -16.74
C GLU A 15 -8.43 -9.16 -16.32
N ARG A 16 -9.43 -8.45 -16.86
CA ARG A 16 -9.80 -7.11 -16.40
C ARG A 16 -11.09 -7.20 -15.62
N ILE A 17 -11.09 -6.64 -14.42
CA ILE A 17 -12.26 -6.57 -13.55
C ILE A 17 -12.52 -5.12 -13.13
N ASN A 18 -13.79 -4.85 -12.82
CA ASN A 18 -14.18 -3.63 -12.13
C ASN A 18 -14.50 -4.01 -10.67
N LEU A 19 -14.01 -3.21 -9.72
CA LEU A 19 -14.27 -3.41 -8.30
C LEU A 19 -14.45 -2.08 -7.59
N ALA A 20 -15.22 -2.08 -6.50
CA ALA A 20 -15.32 -0.96 -5.59
C ALA A 20 -14.49 -1.20 -4.33
N ILE A 21 -13.76 -0.19 -3.86
CA ILE A 21 -13.00 -0.23 -2.60
C ILE A 21 -13.51 0.83 -1.63
N SER A 22 -13.27 0.62 -0.33
CA SER A 22 -13.46 1.67 0.68
C SER A 22 -12.42 1.56 1.78
N PRO A 23 -12.19 2.65 2.53
CA PRO A 23 -11.61 2.56 3.85
C PRO A 23 -12.46 1.63 4.74
N ARG A 24 -11.81 0.98 5.69
CA ARG A 24 -12.51 0.15 6.68
C ARG A 24 -13.36 1.04 7.58
N GLY A 25 -14.64 0.73 7.70
CA GLY A 25 -15.59 1.50 8.52
C GLY A 25 -16.18 2.73 7.83
N ASP A 26 -15.89 2.94 6.55
CA ASP A 26 -16.45 4.02 5.74
C ASP A 26 -17.48 3.46 4.74
N SER A 27 -18.54 4.22 4.47
CA SER A 27 -19.56 3.91 3.47
C SER A 27 -19.18 4.36 2.06
N THR A 28 -18.24 5.28 1.94
CA THR A 28 -17.76 5.84 0.67
C THR A 28 -17.10 4.76 -0.15
N ARG A 29 -17.54 4.61 -1.40
CA ARG A 29 -16.99 3.64 -2.36
C ARG A 29 -16.24 4.37 -3.45
N TYR A 30 -15.08 3.83 -3.82
CA TYR A 30 -14.28 4.28 -4.95
C TYR A 30 -14.23 3.17 -5.99
N GLU A 31 -14.62 3.49 -7.22
CA GLU A 31 -14.60 2.56 -8.34
C GLU A 31 -13.19 2.43 -8.92
N LEU A 32 -12.72 1.20 -9.05
CA LEU A 32 -11.51 0.83 -9.78
C LEU A 32 -11.93 0.07 -11.04
N ALA A 33 -11.90 0.75 -12.17
CA ALA A 33 -12.21 0.15 -13.46
C ALA A 33 -10.98 -0.47 -14.11
N ASN A 34 -11.18 -1.55 -14.86
CA ASN A 34 -10.15 -2.23 -15.65
C ASN A 34 -8.91 -2.68 -14.85
N ALA A 35 -9.08 -3.02 -13.57
CA ALA A 35 -8.01 -3.57 -12.76
C ALA A 35 -7.56 -4.93 -13.31
N ARG A 36 -6.25 -5.13 -13.46
CA ARG A 36 -5.70 -6.39 -13.96
C ARG A 36 -5.59 -7.41 -12.83
N THR A 37 -6.00 -8.64 -13.11
CA THR A 37 -5.75 -9.78 -12.22
C THR A 37 -4.38 -10.39 -12.49
N VAL A 38 -3.82 -10.99 -11.45
CA VAL A 38 -2.60 -11.83 -11.50
C VAL A 38 -2.87 -13.08 -10.68
N ASP A 39 -2.27 -14.20 -11.03
CA ASP A 39 -2.48 -15.45 -10.30
C ASP A 39 -2.00 -15.35 -8.84
N LYS A 40 -0.90 -14.61 -8.64
CA LYS A 40 -0.34 -14.37 -7.31
C LYS A 40 0.52 -13.13 -7.32
N LEU A 41 0.20 -12.17 -6.46
CA LEU A 41 0.97 -10.93 -6.33
C LEU A 41 2.33 -11.11 -5.65
N SER A 42 2.47 -12.17 -4.83
CA SER A 42 3.72 -12.57 -4.15
C SER A 42 4.43 -11.46 -3.37
N LEU A 43 3.66 -10.53 -2.78
CA LEU A 43 4.22 -9.50 -1.92
C LEU A 43 4.54 -10.04 -0.51
N PRO A 44 5.58 -9.50 0.13
CA PRO A 44 5.98 -9.91 1.47
C PRO A 44 4.87 -9.63 2.48
N GLN A 45 4.81 -10.45 3.52
CA GLN A 45 3.99 -10.14 4.69
C GLN A 45 4.59 -8.97 5.46
N GLN A 46 3.73 -8.12 5.99
CA GLN A 46 4.11 -6.92 6.71
C GLN A 46 3.44 -6.88 8.08
N ASN A 47 4.15 -6.28 9.03
CA ASN A 47 3.66 -5.97 10.36
C ASN A 47 3.83 -4.47 10.60
N LEU A 48 2.87 -3.85 11.27
CA LEU A 48 2.95 -2.47 11.71
C LEU A 48 2.40 -2.38 13.13
N ASN A 49 3.19 -1.84 14.04
CA ASN A 49 2.77 -1.51 15.39
C ASN A 49 2.61 0.00 15.50
N ALA A 50 1.39 0.49 15.32
CA ALA A 50 1.07 1.92 15.38
C ALA A 50 1.44 2.52 16.75
N ASN A 51 1.13 1.82 17.84
CA ASN A 51 1.43 2.28 19.20
C ASN A 51 2.93 2.45 19.43
N PHE A 52 3.74 1.50 18.93
CA PHE A 52 5.19 1.62 19.00
C PHE A 52 5.65 2.88 18.25
N LEU A 53 5.14 3.11 17.05
CA LEU A 53 5.54 4.27 16.25
C LEU A 53 5.15 5.60 16.93
N THR A 54 3.90 5.73 17.37
CA THR A 54 3.41 6.97 18.01
C THR A 54 4.07 7.27 19.34
N ASN A 55 4.50 6.24 20.09
CA ASN A 55 5.14 6.40 21.39
C ASN A 55 6.63 6.72 21.29
N ASN A 56 7.30 6.28 20.24
CA ASN A 56 8.76 6.43 20.09
C ASN A 56 9.15 7.56 19.13
N PHE A 57 8.26 7.99 18.24
CA PHE A 57 8.56 8.98 17.21
C PHE A 57 7.53 10.12 17.22
N ALA A 58 7.98 11.31 17.61
CA ALA A 58 7.09 12.48 17.75
C ALA A 58 6.36 12.84 16.44
N HIS A 59 7.03 12.66 15.29
CA HIS A 59 6.44 12.93 13.97
C HIS A 59 5.33 11.95 13.57
N PHE A 60 5.21 10.79 14.24
CA PHE A 60 4.08 9.87 14.05
C PHE A 60 2.84 10.24 14.89
N GLN A 61 2.95 11.17 15.85
CA GLN A 61 1.83 11.54 16.70
C GLN A 61 0.69 12.20 15.91
N GLY A 62 -0.55 11.85 16.25
CA GLY A 62 -1.75 12.37 15.59
C GLY A 62 -2.07 11.74 14.23
N LEU A 63 -1.30 10.74 13.77
CA LEU A 63 -1.66 9.96 12.59
C LEU A 63 -2.73 8.91 12.92
N SER A 64 -3.78 8.82 12.11
CA SER A 64 -4.82 7.79 12.23
C SER A 64 -4.39 6.47 11.58
N ILE A 65 -3.30 5.88 12.07
CA ILE A 65 -2.77 4.60 11.56
C ILE A 65 -3.25 3.42 12.43
N GLN A 66 -3.63 2.32 11.79
CA GLN A 66 -4.04 1.09 12.47
C GLN A 66 -2.91 0.06 12.45
N SER A 67 -2.66 -0.58 13.59
CA SER A 67 -1.73 -1.72 13.67
C SER A 67 -2.26 -2.91 12.85
N TYR A 68 -1.33 -3.66 12.26
CA TYR A 68 -1.65 -4.93 11.59
C TYR A 68 -0.52 -5.94 11.76
N LEU A 69 -0.88 -7.22 11.75
CA LEU A 69 0.03 -8.34 11.95
C LEU A 69 -0.11 -9.33 10.78
N LYS A 70 1.03 -9.70 10.20
CA LYS A 70 1.18 -10.65 9.09
C LYS A 70 0.25 -10.31 7.90
N ALA A 71 0.02 -9.03 7.68
CA ALA A 71 -0.83 -8.57 6.58
C ALA A 71 -0.09 -8.80 5.26
N GLN A 72 -0.78 -9.39 4.28
CA GLN A 72 -0.24 -9.57 2.94
C GLN A 72 -1.04 -8.72 1.95
N PRO A 73 -0.41 -7.74 1.27
CA PRO A 73 -1.10 -6.94 0.27
C PRO A 73 -1.64 -7.81 -0.88
N LYS A 74 -2.87 -7.51 -1.32
CA LYS A 74 -3.58 -8.25 -2.37
C LYS A 74 -3.94 -7.40 -3.59
N LEU A 75 -3.81 -6.09 -3.47
CA LEU A 75 -4.14 -5.12 -4.49
C LEU A 75 -3.00 -4.10 -4.57
N LEU A 76 -2.64 -3.71 -5.78
CA LEU A 76 -1.74 -2.60 -6.04
C LEU A 76 -2.47 -1.53 -6.82
N ILE A 77 -2.34 -0.30 -6.36
CA ILE A 77 -2.98 0.87 -6.93
C ILE A 77 -1.86 1.83 -7.35
N GLY A 78 -2.03 2.52 -8.48
CA GLY A 78 -1.11 3.57 -8.90
C GLY A 78 0.10 3.10 -9.72
N LEU A 79 0.24 1.80 -10.05
CA LEU A 79 1.36 1.32 -10.88
C LEU A 79 1.46 1.97 -12.26
N GLN A 80 0.34 2.40 -12.83
CA GLN A 80 0.29 3.08 -14.13
C GLN A 80 0.52 4.59 -14.02
N HIS A 81 0.44 5.15 -12.81
CA HIS A 81 0.46 6.58 -12.53
C HIS A 81 1.29 6.82 -11.26
N LEU A 82 2.59 6.48 -11.31
CA LEU A 82 3.48 6.54 -10.15
C LEU A 82 3.61 7.97 -9.59
N GLU A 83 3.45 8.97 -10.45
CA GLU A 83 3.41 10.38 -10.10
C GLU A 83 2.28 10.72 -9.12
N LEU A 84 1.18 9.96 -9.13
CA LEU A 84 0.06 10.14 -8.19
C LEU A 84 0.31 9.45 -6.85
N VAL A 85 1.30 8.57 -6.76
CA VAL A 85 1.67 7.85 -5.53
C VAL A 85 2.65 8.65 -4.69
N ALA A 86 3.21 9.75 -5.21
CA ALA A 86 4.06 10.64 -4.44
C ALA A 86 3.27 11.27 -3.28
N PRO A 87 3.77 11.19 -2.04
CA PRO A 87 3.11 11.81 -0.90
C PRO A 87 3.09 13.34 -1.06
N LEU A 88 1.93 13.96 -0.86
CA LEU A 88 1.79 15.42 -0.83
C LEU A 88 2.45 16.04 0.40
N GLU A 89 2.39 15.33 1.51
CA GLU A 89 3.02 15.68 2.78
C GLU A 89 3.76 14.45 3.31
N ALA A 90 4.94 14.67 3.87
CA ALA A 90 5.73 13.62 4.53
C ALA A 90 6.20 14.13 5.90
N ARG A 91 6.13 13.26 6.90
CA ARG A 91 6.64 13.54 8.24
C ARG A 91 7.94 12.76 8.43
N ILE A 92 9.04 13.50 8.34
CA ILE A 92 10.39 12.93 8.28
C ILE A 92 11.02 12.98 9.68
N GLY A 93 11.52 11.83 10.14
CA GLY A 93 12.28 11.71 11.38
C GLY A 93 13.76 12.05 11.20
N LYS A 94 14.56 11.77 12.23
CA LYS A 94 16.03 11.88 12.17
C LYS A 94 16.63 10.81 11.24
N PRO A 95 17.90 10.95 10.83
CA PRO A 95 18.58 9.88 10.10
C PRO A 95 18.50 8.53 10.83
N GLY A 96 17.99 7.51 10.14
CA GLY A 96 17.78 6.17 10.70
C GLY A 96 16.41 5.95 11.36
N GLU A 97 15.59 6.99 11.51
CA GLU A 97 14.21 6.87 11.97
C GLU A 97 13.24 6.61 10.81
N PRO A 98 12.09 5.96 11.06
CA PRO A 98 11.06 5.79 10.03
C PRO A 98 10.45 7.14 9.63
N SER A 99 9.92 7.23 8.41
CA SER A 99 9.09 8.36 7.94
C SER A 99 7.62 7.94 7.80
N ALA A 100 6.72 8.92 7.91
CA ALA A 100 5.29 8.75 7.65
C ALA A 100 4.83 9.59 6.47
#